data_AF-A0A7W3IY10-F1
#
_entry.id   AF-A0A7W3IY10-F1
#
_cell.length_a   1.000
_cell.length_b   1.000
_cell.length_c   1.000
_cell.angle_alpha   90.00
_cell.angle_beta   90.00
_cell.angle_gamma   90.00
#
_symmetry.space_group_name_H-M   'P 1'
#
loop_
_entity.id
_entity.type
_entity.pdbx_description
1 polymer ?
#
loop_
_entity_poly.entity_id
_entity_poly.type
_entity_poly.pdbx_seq_one_letter_code
_entity_poly.pdbx_strand_id
1 'polypeptide(L)'
;MYSRWLAATALAYSVLHHLGLVPDGLGTTLDATRWTDWLDLAVPWLVLAPGAVTLHAARAPMRHWVLFAAGVVAYTSGHGIHLAANSVGNEDPGPTAHLWDEVVGHHLWYAGVALVLAALALTMRDRPRPHPVGHLLSLAVGLTWASNAIGGGTEVLSLLVAIAVCAFGWAHRKDLAVVLLVGFLPAVGVLVVALAGSLS
;
A
#
# COMPACT_ATOMS: atom_id res chain seq x y z
N MET A 1 9.47 20.82 3.67
CA MET A 1 8.36 20.23 4.46
C MET A 1 7.74 19.02 3.75
N TYR A 2 7.39 19.12 2.46
CA TYR A 2 6.92 18.00 1.62
C TYR A 2 7.66 16.66 1.85
N SER A 3 8.98 16.65 1.74
CA SER A 3 9.78 15.42 1.82
C SER A 3 9.67 14.69 3.16
N ARG A 4 9.37 15.40 4.27
CA ARG A 4 9.18 14.78 5.59
C ARG A 4 7.85 14.02 5.65
N TRP A 5 6.79 14.58 5.06
CA TRP A 5 5.48 13.93 5.01
C TRP A 5 5.45 12.77 4.02
N LEU A 6 6.18 12.89 2.89
CA LEU A 6 6.35 11.76 1.98
C LEU A 6 7.11 10.62 2.65
N ALA A 7 8.18 10.93 3.40
CA ALA A 7 8.91 9.94 4.20
C ALA A 7 8.02 9.32 5.29
N ALA A 8 7.20 10.12 5.97
CA ALA A 8 6.24 9.62 6.96
C ALA A 8 5.19 8.69 6.32
N THR A 9 4.72 9.02 5.11
CA THR A 9 3.81 8.16 4.34
C THR A 9 4.47 6.81 4.00
N ALA A 10 5.71 6.85 3.50
CA ALA A 10 6.47 5.65 3.18
C ALA A 10 6.71 4.78 4.42
N LEU A 11 7.06 5.40 5.56
CA LEU A 11 7.27 4.71 6.83
C LEU A 11 5.97 4.09 7.34
N ALA A 12 4.87 4.86 7.37
CA ALA A 12 3.56 4.38 7.80
C ALA A 12 3.12 3.19 6.95
N TYR A 13 3.22 3.29 5.62
CA TYR A 13 2.87 2.18 4.74
C TYR A 13 3.74 0.94 5.02
N SER A 14 5.06 1.12 5.06
CA SER A 14 6.00 0.02 5.19
C SER A 14 5.92 -0.69 6.53
N VAL A 15 5.63 0.02 7.62
CA VAL A 15 5.57 -0.55 8.98
C VAL A 15 4.19 -1.11 9.28
N LEU A 16 3.12 -0.33 9.03
CA LEU A 16 1.79 -0.69 9.51
C LEU A 16 1.21 -1.92 8.82
N HIS A 17 1.57 -2.16 7.56
CA HIS A 17 1.11 -3.35 6.85
C HIS A 17 1.82 -4.65 7.30
N HIS A 18 2.84 -4.55 8.16
CA HIS A 18 3.47 -5.70 8.78
C HIS A 18 2.98 -5.94 10.22
N LEU A 19 1.98 -5.19 10.70
CA LEU A 19 1.43 -5.38 12.04
C LEU A 19 0.79 -6.76 12.23
N GLY A 20 0.23 -7.34 11.17
CA GLY A 20 -0.30 -8.72 11.19
C GLY A 20 0.76 -9.80 11.46
N LEU A 21 2.05 -9.46 11.40
CA LEU A 21 3.16 -10.37 11.72
C LEU A 21 3.52 -10.41 13.21
N VAL A 22 2.88 -9.59 14.05
CA VAL A 22 3.14 -9.56 15.51
C VAL A 22 2.58 -10.83 16.16
N PRO A 23 3.43 -11.72 16.73
CA PRO A 23 2.99 -12.97 17.35
C PRO A 23 2.08 -12.70 18.56
N ASP A 24 1.10 -13.58 18.78
CA ASP A 24 0.15 -13.62 19.91
C ASP A 24 -0.89 -12.48 19.99
N GLY A 25 -0.89 -11.56 19.02
CA GLY A 25 -1.79 -10.41 18.99
C GLY A 25 -1.58 -9.47 20.19
N LEU A 26 -2.38 -8.41 20.26
CA LEU A 26 -2.33 -7.44 21.36
C LEU A 26 -3.35 -7.74 22.47
N GLY A 27 -3.90 -8.96 22.48
CA GLY A 27 -5.01 -9.36 23.34
C GLY A 27 -6.37 -8.79 22.89
N THR A 28 -7.36 -8.91 23.78
CA THR A 28 -8.73 -8.45 23.55
C THR A 28 -9.03 -7.17 24.34
N THR A 29 -9.96 -6.39 23.80
CA THR A 29 -10.63 -5.26 24.46
C THR A 29 -11.61 -5.75 25.53
N LEU A 30 -12.21 -4.79 26.27
CA LEU A 30 -13.25 -5.06 27.27
C LEU A 30 -14.49 -5.77 26.69
N ASP A 31 -14.79 -5.53 25.42
CA ASP A 31 -15.94 -6.11 24.70
C ASP A 31 -15.56 -7.36 23.89
N ALA A 32 -14.44 -8.02 24.22
CA ALA A 32 -13.91 -9.21 23.57
C ALA A 32 -13.45 -9.05 22.10
N THR A 33 -13.56 -7.87 21.47
CA THR A 33 -12.94 -7.60 20.16
C THR A 33 -11.42 -7.56 20.26
N ARG A 34 -10.68 -8.00 19.24
CA ARG A 34 -9.21 -8.04 19.29
C ARG A 34 -8.63 -6.65 19.05
N TRP A 35 -7.57 -6.29 19.78
CA TRP A 35 -6.88 -5.00 19.56
C TRP A 35 -6.26 -4.88 18.16
N THR A 36 -5.88 -6.00 17.56
CA THR A 36 -5.38 -6.08 16.19
C THR A 36 -6.40 -5.56 15.19
N ASP A 37 -7.69 -5.89 15.36
CA ASP A 37 -8.76 -5.48 14.46
C ASP A 37 -8.95 -3.95 14.49
N TRP A 38 -8.84 -3.36 15.69
CA TRP A 38 -8.88 -1.91 15.87
C TRP A 38 -7.68 -1.20 15.25
N LEU A 39 -6.49 -1.79 15.38
CA LEU A 39 -5.30 -1.24 14.73
C LEU A 39 -5.41 -1.33 13.22
N ASP A 40 -5.87 -2.45 12.68
CA ASP A 40 -6.07 -2.64 11.25
C ASP A 40 -7.11 -1.65 10.69
N LEU A 41 -8.22 -1.41 11.41
CA LEU A 41 -9.16 -0.34 11.05
C LEU A 41 -8.49 1.05 10.99
N ALA A 42 -7.48 1.30 11.82
CA ALA A 42 -6.74 2.56 11.83
C ALA A 42 -5.65 2.64 10.75
N VAL A 43 -5.11 1.51 10.27
CA VAL A 43 -3.97 1.46 9.34
C VAL A 43 -4.19 2.32 8.10
N PRO A 44 -5.32 2.22 7.35
CA PRO A 44 -5.53 3.04 6.17
C PRO A 44 -5.43 4.53 6.48
N TRP A 45 -5.99 4.99 7.59
CA TRP A 45 -6.01 6.40 7.96
C TRP A 45 -4.62 6.90 8.37
N LEU A 46 -3.85 6.08 9.08
CA LEU A 46 -2.48 6.39 9.47
C LEU A 46 -1.54 6.48 8.26
N VAL A 47 -1.82 5.74 7.19
CA VAL A 47 -1.11 5.84 5.91
C VAL A 47 -1.59 7.03 5.07
N LEU A 48 -2.91 7.24 4.98
CA LEU A 48 -3.52 8.27 4.14
C LEU A 48 -3.30 9.69 4.67
N ALA A 49 -3.32 9.91 5.99
CA ALA A 49 -3.14 11.23 6.59
C ALA A 49 -1.82 11.91 6.17
N PRO A 50 -0.62 11.30 6.35
CA PRO A 50 0.62 11.90 5.85
C PRO A 50 0.65 12.00 4.32
N GLY A 51 -0.04 11.12 3.59
CA GLY A 51 -0.20 11.21 2.13
C GLY A 51 -0.96 12.46 1.70
N ALA A 52 -2.07 12.78 2.36
CA ALA A 52 -2.85 13.99 2.12
C ALA A 52 -2.04 15.25 2.46
N VAL A 53 -1.31 15.24 3.59
CA VAL A 53 -0.42 16.36 3.95
C VAL A 53 0.72 16.50 2.94
N THR A 54 1.20 15.40 2.35
CA THR A 54 2.17 15.41 1.26
C THR A 54 1.61 16.13 0.02
N LEU A 55 0.38 15.80 -0.42
CA LEU A 55 -0.28 16.50 -1.53
C LEU A 55 -0.47 17.99 -1.22
N HIS A 56 -0.92 18.31 -0.01
CA HIS A 56 -1.12 19.69 0.44
C HIS A 56 0.20 20.48 0.44
N ALA A 57 1.25 19.94 1.07
CA ALA A 57 2.57 20.56 1.14
C ALA A 57 3.24 20.70 -0.23
N ALA A 58 2.92 19.80 -1.18
CA ALA A 58 3.36 19.90 -2.57
C ALA A 58 2.62 21.00 -3.36
N ARG A 59 1.52 21.53 -2.82
CA ARG A 59 0.53 22.33 -3.57
C ARG A 59 0.03 21.57 -4.80
N ALA A 60 -0.34 20.30 -4.60
CA ALA A 60 -0.77 19.43 -5.67
C ALA A 60 -2.05 19.99 -6.36
N PRO A 61 -2.14 19.92 -7.70
CA PRO A 61 -3.32 20.34 -8.44
C PRO A 61 -4.53 19.43 -8.14
N MET A 62 -5.74 19.95 -8.36
CA MET A 62 -6.99 19.26 -8.04
C MET A 62 -7.10 17.84 -8.65
N ARG A 63 -6.58 17.63 -9.86
CA ARG A 63 -6.55 16.29 -10.48
C ARG A 63 -5.82 15.24 -9.64
N HIS A 64 -4.76 15.60 -8.89
CA HIS A 64 -4.06 14.66 -8.01
C HIS A 64 -4.89 14.37 -6.76
N TRP A 65 -5.63 15.37 -6.25
CA TRP A 65 -6.57 15.20 -5.16
C TRP A 65 -7.75 14.30 -5.52
N VAL A 66 -8.29 14.43 -6.73
CA VAL A 66 -9.35 13.52 -7.23
C VAL A 66 -8.85 12.09 -7.28
N LEU A 67 -7.64 11.88 -7.84
CA LEU A 67 -7.02 10.56 -7.90
C LEU A 67 -6.76 10.00 -6.49
N PHE A 68 -6.24 10.84 -5.59
CA PHE A 68 -6.02 10.48 -4.19
C PHE A 68 -7.34 10.14 -3.48
N ALA A 69 -8.41 10.90 -3.69
CA ALA A 69 -9.72 10.65 -3.09
C ALA A 69 -10.34 9.33 -3.60
N ALA A 70 -10.22 9.03 -4.89
CA ALA A 70 -10.62 7.73 -5.43
C ALA A 70 -9.82 6.60 -4.78
N GLY A 71 -8.50 6.80 -4.59
CA GLY A 71 -7.63 5.88 -3.87
C GLY A 71 -8.01 5.71 -2.39
N VAL A 72 -8.35 6.79 -1.69
CA VAL A 72 -8.84 6.78 -0.29
C VAL A 72 -10.08 5.90 -0.20
N VAL A 73 -11.09 6.15 -1.04
CA VAL A 73 -12.35 5.39 -1.02
C VAL A 73 -12.10 3.91 -1.29
N ALA A 74 -11.34 3.57 -2.33
CA ALA A 74 -11.05 2.17 -2.66
C ALA A 74 -10.21 1.49 -1.56
N TYR A 75 -9.18 2.16 -1.04
CA TYR A 75 -8.31 1.60 -0.01
C TYR A 75 -9.09 1.34 1.30
N THR A 76 -9.77 2.34 1.84
CA THR A 76 -10.52 2.18 3.09
C THR A 76 -11.68 1.19 2.95
N SER A 77 -12.37 1.18 1.81
CA SER A 77 -13.44 0.21 1.55
C SER A 77 -12.89 -1.21 1.43
N GLY A 78 -11.82 -1.42 0.66
CA GLY A 78 -11.22 -2.75 0.49
C GLY A 78 -10.70 -3.32 1.81
N HIS A 79 -10.02 -2.49 2.61
CA HIS A 79 -9.53 -2.89 3.92
C HIS A 79 -10.69 -3.15 4.91
N GLY A 80 -11.75 -2.34 4.88
CA GLY A 80 -12.94 -2.58 5.70
C GLY A 80 -13.70 -3.85 5.31
N ILE A 81 -13.81 -4.16 4.01
CA ILE A 81 -14.40 -5.40 3.51
C ILE A 81 -13.58 -6.60 3.98
N HIS A 82 -12.26 -6.55 3.83
CA HIS A 82 -11.33 -7.57 4.32
C HIS A 82 -11.57 -7.87 5.81
N LEU A 83 -11.56 -6.84 6.67
CA LEU A 83 -11.77 -7.01 8.10
C LEU A 83 -13.15 -7.56 8.47
N ALA A 84 -14.21 -7.04 7.82
CA ALA A 84 -15.56 -7.53 8.06
C ALA A 84 -15.72 -8.99 7.63
N ALA A 85 -15.19 -9.36 6.47
CA ALA A 85 -15.26 -10.72 5.95
C ALA A 85 -14.39 -11.69 6.75
N ASN A 86 -13.22 -11.26 7.23
CA ASN A 86 -12.37 -12.04 8.12
C ASN A 86 -13.06 -12.32 9.47
N SER A 87 -13.70 -11.29 10.05
CA SER A 87 -14.48 -11.44 11.28
C SER A 87 -15.62 -12.44 11.11
N VAL A 88 -16.37 -12.36 10.01
CA VAL A 88 -17.42 -13.35 9.69
C VAL A 88 -16.80 -14.73 9.47
N GLY A 89 -15.71 -14.84 8.71
CA GLY A 89 -15.06 -16.09 8.38
C GLY A 89 -14.44 -16.83 9.57
N ASN A 90 -14.06 -16.11 10.63
CA ASN A 90 -13.61 -16.72 11.89
C ASN A 90 -14.75 -17.43 12.64
N GLU A 91 -16.00 -16.96 12.49
CA GLU A 91 -17.16 -17.55 13.17
C GLU A 91 -18.00 -18.49 12.29
N ASP A 92 -18.13 -18.17 11.00
CA ASP A 92 -18.82 -18.98 10.00
C ASP A 92 -17.95 -19.09 8.73
N PRO A 93 -16.96 -20.00 8.73
CA PRO A 93 -16.09 -20.20 7.58
C PRO A 93 -16.88 -20.64 6.35
N GLY A 94 -16.66 -19.99 5.22
CA GLY A 94 -17.35 -20.37 3.99
C GLY A 94 -16.84 -19.66 2.75
N PRO A 95 -17.26 -20.12 1.56
CA PRO A 95 -16.81 -19.56 0.28
C PRO A 95 -17.22 -18.08 0.11
N THR A 96 -18.32 -17.65 0.72
CA THR A 96 -18.76 -16.25 0.71
C THR A 96 -17.81 -15.37 1.52
N ALA A 97 -17.43 -15.79 2.72
CA ALA A 97 -16.47 -15.05 3.55
C ALA A 97 -15.12 -14.95 2.82
N HIS A 98 -14.64 -16.06 2.28
CA HIS A 98 -13.40 -16.10 1.49
C HIS A 98 -13.45 -15.19 0.25
N LEU A 99 -14.55 -15.16 -0.51
CA LEU A 99 -14.71 -14.29 -1.67
C LEU A 99 -14.56 -12.81 -1.30
N TRP A 100 -15.22 -12.39 -0.22
CA TRP A 100 -15.18 -10.99 0.20
C TRP A 100 -13.85 -10.62 0.86
N ASP A 101 -13.28 -11.51 1.64
CA ASP A 101 -11.99 -11.33 2.31
C ASP A 101 -10.84 -11.32 1.28
N GLU A 102 -10.59 -12.49 0.68
CA GLU A 102 -9.36 -12.76 -0.05
C GLU A 102 -9.38 -12.24 -1.49
N VAL A 103 -10.55 -12.21 -2.12
CA VAL A 103 -10.65 -11.80 -3.53
C VAL A 103 -11.05 -10.34 -3.63
N VAL A 104 -12.25 -9.97 -3.20
CA VAL A 104 -12.78 -8.62 -3.41
C VAL A 104 -12.07 -7.59 -2.54
N GLY A 105 -11.91 -7.88 -1.25
CA GLY A 105 -11.27 -7.01 -0.26
C GLY A 105 -9.83 -6.65 -0.68
N HIS A 106 -8.99 -7.66 -0.94
CA HIS A 106 -7.63 -7.45 -1.40
C HIS A 106 -7.56 -6.70 -2.74
N HIS A 107 -8.33 -7.09 -3.77
CA HIS A 107 -8.23 -6.38 -5.06
C HIS A 107 -8.61 -4.91 -4.94
N LEU A 108 -9.67 -4.59 -4.19
CA LEU A 108 -10.11 -3.21 -4.00
C LEU A 108 -9.10 -2.40 -3.15
N TRP A 109 -8.56 -3.02 -2.10
CA TRP A 109 -7.49 -2.42 -1.28
C TRP A 109 -6.29 -2.05 -2.14
N TYR A 110 -5.75 -3.00 -2.92
CA TYR A 110 -4.53 -2.78 -3.70
C TYR A 110 -4.74 -1.80 -4.84
N ALA A 111 -5.91 -1.83 -5.48
CA ALA A 111 -6.30 -0.80 -6.43
C ALA A 111 -6.30 0.59 -5.76
N GLY A 112 -6.84 0.70 -4.55
CA GLY A 112 -6.83 1.95 -3.78
C GLY A 112 -5.41 2.44 -3.47
N VAL A 113 -4.53 1.57 -2.98
CA VAL A 113 -3.13 1.91 -2.72
C VAL A 113 -2.41 2.31 -4.01
N ALA A 114 -2.67 1.64 -5.14
CA ALA A 114 -2.08 1.99 -6.43
C ALA A 114 -2.50 3.40 -6.88
N LEU A 115 -3.77 3.80 -6.69
CA LEU A 115 -4.24 5.15 -6.99
C LEU A 115 -3.61 6.20 -6.07
N VAL A 116 -3.47 5.91 -4.77
CA VAL A 116 -2.76 6.78 -3.81
C VAL A 116 -1.29 6.94 -4.23
N LEU A 117 -0.62 5.84 -4.57
CA LEU A 117 0.76 5.84 -5.05
C LEU A 117 0.90 6.68 -6.33
N ALA A 118 -0.03 6.54 -7.28
CA ALA A 118 -0.04 7.32 -8.50
C ALA A 118 -0.21 8.83 -8.21
N ALA A 119 -1.12 9.21 -7.31
CA ALA A 119 -1.28 10.60 -6.89
C ALA A 119 -0.01 11.16 -6.25
N LEU A 120 0.66 10.39 -5.39
CA LEU A 120 1.93 10.78 -4.77
C LEU A 120 3.07 10.86 -5.81
N ALA A 121 3.20 9.88 -6.70
CA ALA A 121 4.20 9.84 -7.77
C ALA A 121 4.12 11.09 -8.66
N LEU A 122 2.91 11.52 -9.02
CA LEU A 122 2.70 12.74 -9.80
C LEU A 122 3.16 14.02 -9.07
N THR A 123 3.17 14.02 -7.73
CA THR A 123 3.71 15.16 -6.95
C THR A 123 5.24 15.19 -6.87
N MET A 124 5.90 14.06 -7.15
CA MET A 124 7.36 13.93 -7.14
C MET A 124 8.02 14.44 -8.42
N ARG A 125 7.25 14.61 -9.51
CA ARG A 125 7.77 15.10 -10.79
C ARG A 125 8.31 16.51 -10.64
N ASP A 126 9.41 16.81 -11.34
CA ASP A 126 10.07 18.11 -11.36
C ASP A 126 10.55 18.55 -9.96
N ARG A 127 10.68 17.61 -9.02
CA ARG A 127 11.21 17.83 -7.67
C ARG A 127 12.68 17.41 -7.58
N PRO A 128 13.48 18.06 -6.71
CA PRO A 128 14.86 17.66 -6.49
C PRO A 128 14.99 16.19 -6.13
N ARG A 129 16.07 15.57 -6.62
CA ARG A 129 16.42 14.16 -6.34
C ARG A 129 16.42 13.86 -4.84
N PRO A 130 16.14 12.60 -4.45
CA PRO A 130 16.10 12.19 -3.05
C PRO A 130 17.48 12.27 -2.40
N HIS A 131 17.49 12.47 -1.09
CA HIS A 131 18.61 12.05 -0.24
C HIS A 131 18.67 10.50 -0.19
N PRO A 132 19.83 9.86 0.06
CA PRO A 132 19.95 8.39 0.16
C PRO A 132 18.86 7.69 0.99
N VAL A 133 18.44 8.30 2.11
CA VAL A 133 17.34 7.80 2.95
C VAL A 133 16.02 7.63 2.18
N GLY A 134 15.74 8.49 1.19
CA GLY A 134 14.55 8.37 0.34
C GLY A 134 14.56 7.12 -0.53
N HIS A 135 15.74 6.63 -0.95
CA HIS A 135 15.86 5.36 -1.65
C HIS A 135 15.59 4.17 -0.74
N LEU A 136 16.11 4.19 0.50
CA LEU A 136 15.86 3.15 1.49
C LEU A 136 14.38 3.05 1.85
N LEU A 137 13.72 4.18 2.08
CA LEU A 137 12.28 4.22 2.34
C LEU A 137 11.48 3.71 1.14
N SER A 138 11.87 4.07 -0.08
CA SER A 138 11.17 3.58 -1.27
C SER A 138 11.39 2.08 -1.52
N LEU A 139 12.56 1.55 -1.16
CA LEU A 139 12.82 0.11 -1.16
C LEU A 139 11.92 -0.61 -0.17
N ALA A 140 11.79 -0.08 1.06
CA ALA A 140 10.87 -0.64 2.04
C ALA A 140 9.42 -0.66 1.51
N VAL A 141 8.95 0.44 0.89
CA VAL A 141 7.61 0.48 0.27
C VAL A 141 7.44 -0.57 -0.82
N GLY A 142 8.43 -0.73 -1.72
CA GLY A 142 8.36 -1.71 -2.80
C GLY A 142 8.37 -3.15 -2.29
N LEU A 143 9.19 -3.45 -1.28
CA LEU A 143 9.21 -4.78 -0.66
C LEU A 143 7.92 -5.07 0.11
N THR A 144 7.39 -4.10 0.86
CA THR A 144 6.08 -4.22 1.52
C THR A 144 4.95 -4.44 0.49
N TRP A 145 4.97 -3.73 -0.64
CA TRP A 145 4.03 -3.97 -1.74
C TRP A 145 4.08 -5.42 -2.23
N ALA A 146 5.28 -5.94 -2.49
CA ALA A 146 5.46 -7.31 -2.97
C ALA A 146 5.08 -8.37 -1.92
N SER A 147 5.52 -8.21 -0.66
CA SER A 147 5.22 -9.18 0.39
C SER A 147 3.73 -9.26 0.68
N ASN A 148 3.05 -8.11 0.74
CA ASN A 148 1.62 -8.11 0.97
C ASN A 148 0.90 -8.72 -0.23
N ALA A 149 1.32 -8.41 -1.47
CA ALA A 149 0.67 -8.93 -2.67
C ALA A 149 0.69 -10.46 -2.73
N ILE A 150 1.79 -11.07 -2.29
CA ILE A 150 1.92 -12.52 -2.14
C ILE A 150 1.01 -13.02 -1.01
N GLY A 151 1.02 -12.35 0.14
CA GLY A 151 0.17 -12.71 1.28
C GLY A 151 -1.34 -12.62 0.99
N GLY A 152 -1.75 -11.69 0.12
CA GLY A 152 -3.14 -11.44 -0.23
C GLY A 152 -3.56 -11.92 -1.62
N GLY A 153 -2.75 -12.75 -2.31
CA GLY A 153 -3.10 -13.36 -3.59
C GLY A 153 -3.40 -12.37 -4.73
N THR A 154 -2.71 -11.23 -4.76
CA THR A 154 -2.88 -10.16 -5.77
C THR A 154 -1.64 -9.95 -6.64
N GLU A 155 -0.83 -10.99 -6.82
CA GLU A 155 0.50 -10.91 -7.43
C GLU A 155 0.46 -10.38 -8.85
N VAL A 156 -0.50 -10.80 -9.67
CA VAL A 156 -0.63 -10.35 -11.07
C VAL A 156 -0.93 -8.86 -11.15
N LEU A 157 -1.94 -8.40 -10.41
CA LEU A 157 -2.28 -6.98 -10.32
C LEU A 157 -1.08 -6.17 -9.83
N SER A 158 -0.44 -6.67 -8.78
CA SER A 158 0.69 -6.02 -8.13
C SER A 158 1.93 -5.94 -9.00
N LEU A 159 2.17 -6.94 -9.84
CA LEU A 159 3.24 -6.95 -10.83
C LEU A 159 3.00 -5.90 -11.91
N LEU A 160 1.79 -5.82 -12.45
CA LEU A 160 1.43 -4.82 -13.46
C LEU A 160 1.61 -3.39 -12.93
N VAL A 161 1.15 -3.13 -11.70
CA VAL A 161 1.35 -1.84 -11.03
C VAL A 161 2.85 -1.57 -10.82
N ALA A 162 3.61 -2.55 -10.33
CA ALA A 162 5.05 -2.38 -10.08
C ALA A 162 5.82 -2.04 -11.37
N ILE A 163 5.49 -2.71 -12.49
CA ILE A 163 6.06 -2.40 -13.82
C ILE A 163 5.71 -0.97 -14.24
N ALA A 164 4.45 -0.55 -14.09
CA ALA A 164 4.02 0.80 -14.44
C ALA A 164 4.74 1.87 -13.59
N VAL A 165 4.93 1.60 -12.29
CA VAL A 165 5.64 2.47 -11.36
C VAL A 165 7.14 2.55 -11.72
N CYS A 166 7.78 1.43 -12.07
CA CYS A 166 9.14 1.40 -12.58
C CYS A 166 9.29 2.20 -13.88
N ALA A 167 8.36 2.03 -14.83
CA ALA A 167 8.37 2.77 -16.09
C ALA A 167 8.25 4.28 -15.85
N PHE A 168 7.34 4.71 -14.96
CA PHE A 168 7.21 6.10 -14.56
C PHE A 168 8.49 6.63 -13.89
N GLY A 169 9.07 5.88 -12.95
CA GLY A 169 10.33 6.24 -12.29
C GLY A 169 11.50 6.35 -13.26
N TRP A 170 11.55 5.51 -14.29
CA TRP A 170 12.56 5.58 -15.36
C TRP A 170 12.38 6.82 -16.26
N ALA A 171 11.13 7.10 -16.66
CA ALA A 171 10.80 8.27 -17.46
C ALA A 171 11.16 9.58 -16.73
N HIS A 172 10.98 9.61 -15.41
CA HIS A 172 11.28 10.77 -14.55
C HIS A 172 12.54 10.59 -13.69
N ARG A 173 13.51 9.79 -14.16
CA ARG A 173 14.71 9.42 -13.40
C ARG A 173 15.64 10.57 -13.04
N LYS A 174 15.43 11.77 -13.60
CA LYS A 174 16.21 12.98 -13.31
C LYS A 174 15.74 13.66 -12.02
N ASP A 175 14.54 13.33 -11.55
CA ASP A 175 13.84 14.01 -10.45
C ASP A 175 13.68 13.07 -9.25
N LEU A 176 12.90 13.49 -8.25
CA LEU A 176 12.58 12.68 -7.08
C LEU A 176 11.94 11.33 -7.44
N ALA A 177 11.15 11.27 -8.51
CA ALA A 177 10.43 10.07 -8.96
C ALA A 177 11.35 8.86 -9.27
N VAL A 178 12.67 9.07 -9.39
CA VAL A 178 13.65 7.97 -9.51
C VAL A 178 13.59 6.97 -8.35
N VAL A 179 13.12 7.39 -7.17
CA VAL A 179 12.95 6.48 -6.03
C VAL A 179 12.00 5.33 -6.37
N LEU A 180 10.96 5.58 -7.17
CA LEU A 180 9.96 4.60 -7.56
C LEU A 180 10.58 3.45 -8.35
N LEU A 181 11.51 3.76 -9.25
CA LEU A 181 12.28 2.74 -9.97
C LEU A 181 13.13 1.90 -9.00
N VAL A 182 13.87 2.56 -8.11
CA VAL A 182 14.75 1.88 -7.14
C VAL A 182 13.94 1.01 -6.19
N GLY A 183 12.78 1.47 -5.75
CA GLY A 183 11.91 0.76 -4.82
C GLY A 183 11.18 -0.42 -5.44
N PHE A 184 10.59 -0.22 -6.62
CA PHE A 184 9.71 -1.23 -7.23
C PHE A 184 10.45 -2.21 -8.15
N LEU A 185 11.68 -1.94 -8.60
CA LEU A 185 12.41 -2.92 -9.42
C LEU A 185 12.70 -4.23 -8.66
N PRO A 186 13.13 -4.21 -7.39
CA PRO A 186 13.21 -5.43 -6.57
C PRO A 186 11.84 -6.09 -6.36
N ALA A 187 10.78 -5.30 -6.18
CA ALA A 187 9.40 -5.80 -6.03
C ALA A 187 8.96 -6.59 -7.26
N VAL A 188 9.26 -6.11 -8.48
CA VAL A 188 9.04 -6.84 -9.74
C VAL A 188 9.76 -8.19 -9.71
N GLY A 189 11.03 -8.22 -9.32
CA GLY A 189 11.79 -9.47 -9.22
C GLY A 189 11.16 -10.48 -8.26
N VAL A 190 10.77 -10.03 -7.07
CA VAL A 190 10.09 -10.87 -6.06
C VAL A 190 8.77 -11.43 -6.60
N LEU A 191 7.94 -10.59 -7.21
CA LEU A 191 6.63 -11.00 -7.75
C LEU A 191 6.75 -11.97 -8.93
N VAL A 192 7.74 -11.78 -9.81
CA VAL A 192 8.01 -12.73 -10.91
C VAL A 192 8.43 -14.09 -10.38
N VAL A 193 9.30 -14.14 -9.36
CA VAL A 193 9.71 -15.40 -8.74
C VAL A 193 8.53 -16.09 -8.05
N ALA A 194 7.70 -15.35 -7.33
CA ALA A 194 6.52 -15.89 -6.66
C ALA A 194 5.53 -16.51 -7.67
N LEU A 195 5.24 -15.80 -8.76
CA LEU A 195 4.38 -16.30 -9.84
C LEU A 195 4.98 -17.50 -10.59
N ALA A 196 6.30 -17.53 -10.78
CA ALA A 196 6.94 -18.69 -11.40
C ALA A 196 6.85 -19.94 -10.50
N GLY A 197 6.97 -19.75 -9.18
CA GLY A 197 6.88 -20.83 -8.19
C GLY A 197 5.46 -21.36 -7.97
N SER A 198 4.41 -20.59 -8.27
CA SER A 198 3.03 -21.08 -8.18
C SER A 198 2.58 -21.89 -9.41
N LEU A 199 3.35 -21.85 -10.49
CA LEU A 199 3.09 -22.59 -11.74
C LEU A 199 3.84 -23.93 -11.82
N SER A 200 4.78 -24.18 -10.91
CA SER A 200 5.57 -25.42 -10.81
C SER A 200 4.96 -26.42 -9.84
#